data_AF-A0A180G102-F1
#
_entry.id   AF-A0A180G102-F1
#
_cell.length_a   1.000
_cell.length_b   1.000
_cell.length_c   1.000
_cell.angle_alpha   90.00
_cell.angle_beta   90.00
_cell.angle_gamma   90.00
#
_symmetry.space_group_name_H-M   'P 1'
#
loop_
_entity.id
_entity.type
_entity.pdbx_description
1 polymer ?
#
loop_
_entity_poly.entity_id
_entity_poly.type
_entity_poly.pdbx_seq_one_letter_code
_entity_poly.pdbx_strand_id
1 'polypeptide(L)'
;MADLPVVPKINDSSSSDNNHCSDKIRITKLRRDNWPEWKKSFTHLVTGRGDEEVFDAKWCKEHKKEKKFRKKTSNAYTLLELCVSAELYPVVQAVDNFSDAMKDLAAACGEKSLIKLGDKLYSLIHLDYVP
;
A
#
# COMPACT_ATOMS: atom_id res chain seq x y z
N MET A 1 23.95 45.00 43.50
CA MET A 1 23.17 43.75 43.54
C MET A 1 22.08 43.90 42.50
N ALA A 2 22.18 43.13 41.42
CA ALA A 2 21.34 43.27 40.24
C ALA A 2 20.02 42.51 40.45
N ASP A 3 18.90 43.21 40.30
CA ASP A 3 17.58 42.62 40.16
C ASP A 3 17.48 41.90 38.81
N LEU A 4 17.24 40.59 38.86
CA LEU A 4 17.01 39.75 37.68
C LEU A 4 15.53 39.83 37.28
N PRO A 5 15.20 39.99 35.98
CA PRO A 5 13.82 39.94 35.54
C PRO A 5 13.29 38.50 35.56
N VAL A 6 12.11 38.34 36.16
CA VAL A 6 11.33 37.10 36.21
C VAL A 6 10.99 36.66 34.78
N VAL A 7 11.59 35.55 34.35
CA VAL A 7 11.25 34.86 33.11
C VAL A 7 9.92 34.12 33.31
N PRO A 8 8.88 34.33 32.48
CA PRO A 8 7.71 33.48 32.50
C PRO A 8 8.11 32.08 32.04
N LYS A 9 7.86 31.06 32.88
CA LYS A 9 7.91 29.66 32.46
C LYS A 9 6.83 29.45 31.40
N ILE A 10 7.23 29.50 30.15
CA ILE A 10 6.42 29.01 29.04
C ILE A 10 6.44 27.48 29.16
N ASN A 11 5.38 26.93 29.74
CA ASN A 11 5.06 25.52 29.63
C ASN A 11 4.52 25.28 28.22
N ASP A 12 5.40 25.27 27.22
CA ASP A 12 5.08 24.72 25.90
C ASP A 12 5.16 23.20 25.96
N SER A 13 4.29 22.60 26.77
CA SER A 13 3.80 21.26 26.48
C SER A 13 2.73 21.37 25.41
N SER A 14 3.14 21.80 24.21
CA SER A 14 2.46 21.39 23.00
C SER A 14 2.92 19.97 22.72
N SER A 15 2.40 19.00 23.48
CA SER A 15 2.19 17.65 22.95
C SER A 15 1.18 17.83 21.84
N SER A 16 1.66 18.27 20.69
CA SER A 16 0.92 18.19 19.45
C SER A 16 0.82 16.71 19.19
N ASP A 17 -0.25 16.12 19.74
CA ASP A 17 -0.83 14.88 19.26
C ASP A 17 -1.11 15.13 17.78
N ASN A 18 -0.12 14.86 16.94
CA ASN A 18 -0.25 14.74 15.50
C ASN A 18 -1.02 13.44 15.21
N ASN A 19 -2.24 13.36 15.75
CA ASN A 19 -3.27 12.39 15.40
C ASN A 19 -4.10 12.88 14.20
N HIS A 20 -3.56 13.80 13.40
CA HIS A 20 -4.27 14.43 12.29
C HIS A 20 -3.93 13.80 10.93
N CYS A 21 -4.11 12.47 10.79
CA CYS A 21 -4.42 11.86 9.47
C CYS A 21 -4.84 10.38 9.51
N SER A 22 -5.32 9.88 10.65
CA SER A 22 -5.79 8.50 10.78
C SER A 22 -7.29 8.46 11.06
N ASP A 23 -8.07 9.32 10.40
CA ASP A 23 -9.51 9.13 10.26
C ASP A 23 -9.78 7.93 9.33
N LYS A 24 -9.48 6.78 9.92
CA LYS A 24 -9.82 5.39 9.63
C LYS A 24 -9.85 5.06 8.14
N ILE A 25 -8.68 4.79 7.55
CA ILE A 25 -8.60 3.82 6.46
C ILE A 25 -9.26 2.53 6.98
N ARG A 26 -10.48 2.22 6.51
CA ARG A 26 -11.29 1.10 7.00
C ARG A 26 -11.04 -0.19 6.24
N ILE A 27 -9.84 -0.37 5.68
CA ILE A 27 -9.49 -1.66 5.07
C ILE A 27 -8.64 -2.44 6.05
N THR A 28 -8.90 -3.74 6.14
CA THR A 28 -8.03 -4.68 6.86
C THR A 28 -6.63 -4.56 6.28
N LYS A 29 -5.58 -4.55 7.12
CA LYS A 29 -4.20 -4.52 6.61
C LYS A 29 -3.89 -5.78 5.78
N LEU A 30 -3.05 -5.62 4.76
CA LEU A 30 -2.59 -6.75 3.93
C LEU A 30 -1.80 -7.73 4.80
N ARG A 31 -2.13 -9.00 4.65
CA ARG A 31 -1.40 -10.16 5.16
C ARG A 31 -1.24 -11.16 4.01
N ARG A 32 -0.44 -12.19 4.22
CA ARG A 32 -0.18 -13.19 3.18
C ARG A 32 -1.43 -13.98 2.77
N ASP A 33 -2.44 -14.04 3.62
CA ASP A 33 -3.63 -14.89 3.47
C ASP A 33 -4.85 -14.16 2.89
N ASN A 34 -4.84 -12.82 2.79
CA ASN A 34 -6.01 -12.02 2.42
C ASN A 34 -5.80 -11.17 1.16
N TRP A 35 -4.82 -11.53 0.32
CA TRP A 35 -4.46 -10.76 -0.87
C TRP A 35 -5.65 -10.47 -1.81
N PRO A 36 -6.50 -11.44 -2.20
CA PRO A 36 -7.57 -11.18 -3.16
C PRO A 36 -8.58 -10.14 -2.67
N GLU A 37 -9.08 -10.28 -1.45
CA GLU A 37 -10.04 -9.38 -0.82
C GLU A 37 -9.39 -8.00 -0.58
N TRP A 38 -8.16 -8.02 -0.07
CA TRP A 38 -7.40 -6.80 0.19
C TRP A 38 -7.16 -6.00 -1.09
N LYS A 39 -6.71 -6.64 -2.17
CA LYS A 39 -6.43 -6.01 -3.47
C LYS A 39 -7.67 -5.32 -4.00
N LYS A 40 -8.84 -5.97 -3.92
CA LYS A 40 -10.12 -5.36 -4.33
C LYS A 40 -10.44 -4.11 -3.52
N SER A 41 -10.37 -4.19 -2.18
CA SER A 41 -10.63 -3.06 -1.29
C SER A 41 -9.62 -1.92 -1.48
N PHE A 42 -8.35 -2.24 -1.66
CA PHE A 42 -7.28 -1.27 -1.86
C PHE A 42 -7.44 -0.53 -3.19
N THR A 43 -7.76 -1.24 -4.29
CA THR A 43 -8.05 -0.62 -5.59
C THR A 43 -9.21 0.37 -5.47
N HIS A 44 -10.31 -0.01 -4.83
CA HIS A 44 -11.44 0.90 -4.60
C HIS A 44 -11.03 2.15 -3.81
N LEU A 45 -10.14 2.00 -2.83
CA LEU A 45 -9.66 3.12 -2.02
C LEU A 45 -8.80 4.10 -2.84
N VAL A 46 -7.92 3.58 -3.70
CA VAL A 46 -7.09 4.38 -4.62
C VAL A 46 -7.98 5.11 -5.63
N THR A 47 -8.96 4.43 -6.23
CA THR A 47 -9.93 5.04 -7.14
C THR A 47 -10.80 6.09 -6.44
N GLY A 48 -11.26 5.83 -5.22
CA GLY A 48 -12.05 6.79 -4.45
C GLY A 48 -11.28 8.06 -4.09
N ARG A 49 -9.95 8.02 -4.09
CA ARG A 49 -9.06 9.19 -3.93
C ARG A 49 -8.71 9.88 -5.24
N GLY A 50 -9.14 9.33 -6.38
CA GLY A 50 -8.83 9.85 -7.70
C GLY A 50 -7.37 9.63 -8.07
N ASP A 51 -6.74 8.53 -7.63
CA ASP A 51 -5.35 8.18 -7.95
C ASP A 51 -5.29 6.90 -8.82
N GLU A 52 -6.39 6.46 -9.46
CA GLU A 52 -6.53 5.19 -10.18
C GLU A 52 -5.56 5.01 -11.36
N GLU A 53 -5.10 6.10 -11.99
CA GLU A 53 -4.23 6.03 -13.16
C GLU A 53 -2.84 5.43 -12.82
N VAL A 54 -2.49 5.32 -11.52
CA VAL A 54 -1.29 4.60 -11.07
C VAL A 54 -1.34 3.10 -11.37
N PHE A 55 -2.52 2.54 -11.65
CA PHE A 55 -2.67 1.15 -12.10
C PHE A 55 -2.53 1.01 -13.62
N ASP A 56 -2.62 2.09 -14.39
CA ASP A 56 -2.46 2.07 -15.84
C ASP A 56 -0.98 2.23 -16.22
N ALA A 57 -0.38 1.13 -16.66
CA ALA A 57 1.02 1.10 -17.07
C ALA A 57 1.33 2.00 -18.28
N LYS A 58 0.37 2.24 -19.17
CA LYS A 58 0.54 3.14 -20.32
C LYS A 58 0.54 4.59 -19.83
N TRP A 59 -0.45 4.95 -19.02
CA TRP A 59 -0.52 6.28 -18.41
C TRP A 59 0.73 6.59 -17.58
N CYS A 60 1.21 5.64 -16.78
CA CYS A 60 2.42 5.81 -15.97
C CYS A 60 3.67 6.07 -16.82
N LYS A 61 3.78 5.46 -18.01
CA LYS A 61 4.90 5.69 -18.93
C LYS A 61 4.82 7.05 -19.59
N GLU A 62 3.64 7.45 -20.05
CA GLU A 62 3.40 8.71 -20.75
C GLU A 62 3.59 9.93 -19.84
N HIS A 63 3.09 9.85 -18.60
CA HIS A 63 3.07 10.98 -17.67
C HIS A 63 4.23 11.00 -16.66
N LYS A 64 5.22 10.11 -16.78
CA LYS A 64 6.31 9.89 -15.79
C LYS A 64 7.03 11.16 -15.31
N LYS A 65 7.17 12.17 -16.18
CA LYS A 65 7.88 13.43 -15.88
C LYS A 65 6.98 14.51 -15.28
N GLU A 66 5.67 14.29 -15.24
CA GLU A 66 4.71 15.29 -14.80
C GLU A 66 4.62 15.38 -13.28
N LYS A 67 4.42 16.60 -12.78
CA LYS A 67 4.16 16.83 -11.35
C LYS A 67 2.90 16.10 -10.88
N LYS A 68 1.89 15.98 -11.74
CA LYS A 68 0.64 15.26 -11.46
C LYS A 68 0.91 13.77 -11.22
N PHE A 69 1.70 13.14 -12.09
CA PHE A 69 2.16 11.76 -11.92
C PHE A 69 2.85 11.56 -10.58
N ARG A 70 3.90 12.35 -10.28
CA ARG A 70 4.63 12.25 -9.01
C ARG A 70 3.72 12.35 -7.80
N LYS A 71 2.73 13.26 -7.83
CA LYS A 71 1.77 13.42 -6.73
C LYS A 71 0.89 12.18 -6.56
N LYS A 72 0.27 11.70 -7.64
CA LYS A 72 -0.60 10.51 -7.60
C LYS A 72 0.16 9.27 -7.14
N THR A 73 1.34 9.04 -7.70
CA THR A 73 2.19 7.90 -7.32
C THR A 73 2.63 7.98 -5.86
N SER A 74 3.06 9.16 -5.39
CA SER A 74 3.42 9.34 -3.98
C SER A 74 2.25 9.09 -3.04
N ASN A 75 1.06 9.60 -3.38
CA ASN A 75 -0.16 9.37 -2.60
C ASN A 75 -0.52 7.88 -2.52
N ALA A 76 -0.49 7.20 -3.67
CA ALA A 76 -0.79 5.77 -3.76
C ALA A 76 0.23 4.93 -2.96
N TYR A 77 1.50 5.32 -2.97
CA TYR A 77 2.56 4.65 -2.22
C TYR A 77 2.42 4.87 -0.71
N THR A 78 2.18 6.10 -0.26
CA THR A 78 1.89 6.37 1.16
C THR A 78 0.65 5.59 1.63
N LEU A 79 -0.38 5.51 0.79
CA LEU A 79 -1.56 4.71 1.10
C LEU A 79 -1.22 3.22 1.18
N LEU A 80 -0.36 2.72 0.29
CA LEU A 80 0.11 1.33 0.30
C LEU A 80 0.80 1.00 1.62
N GLU A 81 1.75 1.82 2.08
CA GLU A 81 2.48 1.63 3.35
C GLU A 81 1.55 1.60 4.57
N LEU A 82 0.50 2.44 4.58
CA LEU A 82 -0.51 2.45 5.66
C LEU A 82 -1.38 1.19 5.66
N CYS A 83 -1.59 0.60 4.48
CA CYS A 83 -2.51 -0.52 4.26
C CYS A 83 -1.86 -1.89 4.33
N VAL A 84 -0.53 -1.98 4.43
CA VAL A 84 0.19 -3.26 4.59
C VAL A 84 0.57 -3.54 6.04
N SER A 85 0.70 -4.81 6.39
CA SER A 85 1.25 -5.24 7.68
C SER A 85 2.76 -5.02 7.73
N ALA A 86 3.31 -4.88 8.94
CA ALA A 86 4.73 -4.58 9.13
C ALA A 86 5.67 -5.65 8.53
N GLU A 87 5.24 -6.91 8.51
CA GLU A 87 5.97 -8.02 7.90
C GLU A 87 6.18 -7.86 6.38
N LEU A 88 5.39 -7.02 5.73
CA LEU A 88 5.44 -6.76 4.29
C LEU A 88 6.11 -5.42 3.95
N TYR A 89 6.50 -4.61 4.94
CA TYR A 89 7.26 -3.37 4.70
C TYR A 89 8.54 -3.59 3.88
N PRO A 90 9.36 -4.62 4.14
CA PRO A 90 10.56 -4.85 3.33
C PRO A 90 10.24 -5.11 1.85
N VAL A 91 9.09 -5.71 1.54
CA VAL A 91 8.65 -5.97 0.16
C VAL A 91 8.27 -4.67 -0.55
N VAL A 92 7.56 -3.79 0.14
CA VAL A 92 7.16 -2.48 -0.41
C VAL A 92 8.39 -1.58 -0.63
N GLN A 93 9.28 -1.51 0.36
CA GLN A 93 10.45 -0.63 0.39
C GLN A 93 11.59 -1.09 -0.53
N ALA A 94 11.55 -2.32 -1.04
CA ALA A 94 12.58 -2.85 -1.94
C ALA A 94 12.52 -2.25 -3.36
N VAL A 95 11.44 -1.55 -3.72
CA VAL A 95 11.20 -1.09 -5.08
C VAL A 95 10.75 0.38 -5.13
N ASP A 96 11.25 1.10 -6.13
CA ASP A 96 11.05 2.55 -6.28
C ASP A 96 9.74 2.93 -6.97
N ASN A 97 8.93 1.96 -7.41
CA ASN A 97 7.69 2.24 -8.10
C ASN A 97 6.52 1.38 -7.63
N PHE A 98 5.34 2.00 -7.68
CA PHE A 98 4.11 1.42 -7.18
C PHE A 98 3.68 0.13 -7.90
N SER A 99 3.89 0.06 -9.22
CA SER A 99 3.50 -1.12 -10.00
C SER A 99 4.29 -2.35 -9.60
N ASP A 100 5.60 -2.21 -9.44
CA ASP A 100 6.47 -3.31 -9.02
C ASP A 100 6.23 -3.65 -7.55
N ALA A 101 5.95 -2.68 -6.68
CA ALA A 101 5.54 -2.95 -5.28
C ALA A 101 4.30 -3.84 -5.22
N MET A 102 3.28 -3.55 -6.03
CA MET A 102 2.07 -4.37 -6.11
C MET A 102 2.35 -5.79 -6.64
N LYS A 103 3.26 -5.96 -7.60
CA LYS A 103 3.64 -7.29 -8.12
C LYS A 103 4.43 -8.11 -7.10
N ASP A 104 5.32 -7.47 -6.36
CA ASP A 104 6.16 -8.15 -5.38
C ASP A 104 5.34 -8.52 -4.14
N LEU A 105 4.38 -7.67 -3.74
CA LEU A 105 3.39 -8.03 -2.72
C LEU A 105 2.51 -9.21 -3.15
N ALA A 106 2.03 -9.23 -4.40
CA ALA A 106 1.30 -10.36 -4.96
C ALA A 106 2.09 -11.67 -4.86
N ALA A 107 3.38 -11.61 -5.20
CA ALA A 107 4.28 -12.75 -5.12
C ALA A 107 4.51 -13.18 -3.67
N ALA A 108 4.74 -12.24 -2.76
CA ALA A 108 4.95 -12.50 -1.33
C ALA A 108 3.70 -13.06 -0.63
N CYS A 109 2.51 -12.69 -1.09
CA CYS A 109 1.24 -13.23 -0.61
C CYS A 109 0.83 -14.53 -1.34
N GLY A 110 1.72 -15.08 -2.19
CA GLY A 110 1.51 -16.38 -2.79
C GLY A 110 0.44 -16.42 -3.88
N GLU A 111 0.03 -15.29 -4.48
CA GLU A 111 -0.93 -15.28 -5.61
C GLU A 111 -0.44 -16.22 -6.72
N LYS A 112 0.87 -16.21 -7.02
CA LYS A 112 1.49 -17.12 -7.99
C LYS A 112 1.51 -18.59 -7.53
N SER A 113 1.65 -18.85 -6.24
CA SER A 113 1.68 -20.21 -5.68
C SER A 113 0.28 -20.83 -5.64
N LEU A 114 -0.75 -20.05 -5.30
CA LEU A 114 -2.15 -20.47 -5.31
C LEU A 114 -2.65 -20.76 -6.71
N ILE A 115 -2.35 -19.89 -7.70
CA ILE A 115 -2.69 -20.13 -9.11
C ILE A 115 -2.05 -21.45 -9.58
N LYS A 116 -0.75 -21.66 -9.31
CA LYS A 116 -0.03 -22.87 -9.72
C LYS A 116 -0.57 -24.15 -9.08
N LEU A 117 -1.04 -24.10 -7.83
CA LEU A 117 -1.66 -25.24 -7.16
C LEU A 117 -3.03 -25.54 -7.77
N GLY A 118 -3.84 -24.50 -8.04
CA GLY A 118 -5.12 -24.61 -8.72
C GLY A 118 -4.99 -25.25 -10.11
N ASP A 119 -4.04 -24.79 -10.92
CA ASP A 119 -3.77 -25.34 -12.25
C ASP A 119 -3.37 -26.83 -12.19
N LYS A 120 -2.55 -27.21 -11.20
CA LYS A 120 -2.15 -28.61 -10.99
C LYS A 120 -3.32 -29.49 -10.56
N LEU A 121 -4.15 -29.03 -9.61
CA LEU A 121 -5.34 -29.76 -9.17
C LEU A 121 -6.35 -29.91 -10.31
N TYR A 122 -6.58 -28.84 -11.08
CA TYR A 122 -7.42 -28.87 -12.27
C TYR A 122 -6.91 -29.91 -13.29
N SER A 123 -5.61 -29.91 -13.56
CA SER A 123 -4.97 -30.88 -14.46
C SER A 123 -5.12 -32.32 -13.96
N LEU A 124 -4.95 -32.58 -12.67
CA LEU A 124 -5.12 -33.92 -12.08
C LEU A 124 -6.58 -34.40 -12.19
N ILE A 125 -7.55 -33.55 -11.87
CA ILE A 125 -8.98 -33.89 -11.95
C ILE A 125 -9.41 -34.17 -13.41
N HIS A 126 -8.80 -33.48 -14.37
CA HIS A 126 -9.11 -33.64 -15.80
C HIS A 126 -8.25 -34.71 -16.50
N LEU A 127 -7.31 -35.35 -15.80
CA LEU A 127 -6.54 -36.49 -16.31
C LEU A 127 -7.24 -37.84 -16.09
N ASP A 128 -8.30 -37.90 -15.26
CA ASP A 128 -9.00 -39.15 -14.90
C ASP A 128 -10.23 -39.47 -15.75
N TYR A 129 -10.28 -39.05 -17.03
CA TYR A 129 -11.30 -39.58 -17.96
C TYR A 129 -10.66 -40.15 -19.23
N VAL A 130 -10.31 -41.44 -19.15
CA VAL A 130 -10.21 -42.34 -20.32
C VAL A 130 -11.34 -43.35 -20.16
N PRO A 131 -12.45 -43.24 -20.93
CA PRO A 131 -13.51 -44.24 -20.95
C PRO A 131 -13.06 -45.54 -21.61
#